data_AF-A0A645EU15-F1
#
_entry.id   AF-A0A645EU15-F1
#
_cell.length_a   1.000
_cell.length_b   1.000
_cell.length_c   1.000
_cell.angle_alpha   90.00
_cell.angle_beta   90.00
_cell.angle_gamma   90.00
#
_symmetry.space_group_name_H-M   'P 1'
#
loop_
_entity.id
_entity.type
_entity.pdbx_description
1 polymer ?
#
loop_
_entity_poly.entity_id
_entity_poly.type
_entity_poly.pdbx_seq_one_letter_code
_entity_poly.pdbx_strand_id
1 'polypeptide(L)'
;MKLQVVSQILLTPLVIELGFEDYGYYIENKDVFTSCGFAIEDFGGNSVSIREVPMLLGKPDVKGLFYDIIENLKVLGTGRTVDVKYDKIASLACKAAVKANNRLSDKEMEALIEDLRYIKEPFTCPHGRPTIIKIGLQELEKRFKRIQ
;
A
#
# COMPACT_ATOMS: atom_id res chain seq x y z
N MET A 1 8.80 19.99 -4.08
CA MET A 1 7.57 20.35 -3.35
C MET A 1 6.99 19.04 -2.84
N LYS A 2 7.19 18.68 -1.55
CA LYS A 2 6.65 17.44 -1.00
C LYS A 2 5.13 17.59 -1.01
N LEU A 3 4.42 16.78 -1.80
CA LEU A 3 2.96 16.68 -1.74
C LEU A 3 2.62 16.23 -0.32
N GLN A 4 1.93 17.09 0.44
CA GLN A 4 1.42 16.73 1.76
C GLN A 4 0.35 15.65 1.54
N VAL A 5 0.59 14.46 2.10
CA VAL A 5 -0.36 13.35 1.99
C VAL A 5 -1.63 13.75 2.74
N VAL A 6 -2.77 13.73 2.04
CA VAL A 6 -4.06 14.01 2.66
C VAL A 6 -4.39 12.86 3.61
N SER A 7 -4.76 13.17 4.84
CA SER A 7 -5.08 12.20 5.88
C SER A 7 -6.55 12.24 6.28
N GLN A 8 -7.05 11.11 6.77
CA GLN A 8 -8.39 10.92 7.30
C GLN A 8 -8.30 10.58 8.78
N ILE A 9 -9.04 11.33 9.59
CA ILE A 9 -9.24 11.04 11.01
C ILE A 9 -10.12 9.79 11.15
N LEU A 10 -9.68 8.84 11.99
CA LEU A 10 -10.45 7.65 12.32
C LEU A 10 -11.61 8.01 13.26
N LEU A 11 -12.76 7.36 13.06
CA LEU A 11 -13.92 7.55 13.94
C LEU A 11 -13.61 7.21 15.41
N THR A 12 -12.82 6.15 15.60
CA THR A 12 -12.28 5.72 16.89
C THR A 12 -10.78 5.49 16.71
N PRO A 13 -9.92 6.02 17.60
CA PRO A 13 -8.49 5.72 17.56
C PRO A 13 -8.23 4.21 17.60
N LEU A 14 -7.29 3.74 16.79
CA LEU A 14 -6.89 2.35 16.76
C LEU A 14 -5.65 2.16 17.62
N VAL A 15 -5.79 1.40 18.71
CA VAL A 15 -4.65 1.02 19.56
C VAL A 15 -4.07 -0.30 19.04
N ILE A 16 -2.74 -0.32 18.87
CA ILE A 16 -1.99 -1.50 18.43
C ILE A 16 -0.89 -1.78 19.44
N GLU A 17 -0.87 -3.01 19.98
CA GLU A 17 0.24 -3.51 20.79
C GLU A 17 1.34 -4.06 19.87
N LEU A 18 2.59 -3.65 20.13
CA LEU A 18 3.75 -4.06 19.35
C LEU A 18 4.70 -4.91 20.19
N GLY A 19 5.39 -5.85 19.55
CA GLY A 19 6.56 -6.47 20.16
C GLY A 19 7.67 -5.43 20.38
N PHE A 20 8.58 -5.68 21.32
CA PHE A 20 9.69 -4.74 21.63
C PHE A 20 10.50 -4.34 20.39
N GLU A 21 10.76 -5.28 19.50
CA GLU A 21 11.49 -5.02 18.25
C GLU A 21 10.68 -4.10 17.32
N ASP A 22 9.42 -4.42 17.05
CA ASP A 22 8.52 -3.62 16.20
C ASP A 22 8.33 -2.20 16.74
N TYR A 23 8.20 -2.08 18.06
CA TYR A 23 8.13 -0.79 18.73
C TYR A 23 9.40 0.03 18.49
N GLY A 24 10.59 -0.59 18.60
CA GLY A 24 11.87 0.04 18.28
C GLY A 24 11.91 0.56 16.84
N TYR A 25 11.51 -0.28 15.87
CA TYR A 25 11.43 0.13 14.46
C TYR A 25 10.44 1.27 14.22
N TYR A 26 9.30 1.27 14.91
CA TYR A 26 8.36 2.39 14.85
C TYR A 26 9.01 3.69 15.37
N ILE A 27 9.62 3.65 16.56
CA ILE A 27 10.26 4.81 17.19
C ILE A 27 11.34 5.40 16.27
N GLU A 28 12.20 4.57 15.70
CA GLU A 28 13.28 5.00 14.80
C GLU A 28 12.79 5.61 13.48
N ASN A 29 11.54 5.33 13.09
CA ASN A 29 10.99 5.71 11.79
C ASN A 29 9.70 6.54 11.90
N LYS A 30 9.44 7.19 13.06
CA LYS A 30 8.26 8.04 13.28
C LYS A 30 8.02 9.08 12.18
N ASP A 31 9.09 9.71 11.71
CA ASP A 31 9.02 10.72 10.65
C ASP A 31 8.55 10.15 9.32
N VAL A 32 8.85 8.88 9.05
CA VAL A 32 8.40 8.18 7.85
C VAL A 32 6.89 7.97 7.92
N PHE A 33 6.37 7.46 9.03
CA PHE A 33 4.92 7.32 9.25
C PHE A 33 4.19 8.66 9.13
N THR A 34 4.73 9.70 9.76
CA THR A 34 4.17 11.07 9.70
C THR A 34 4.16 11.59 8.26
N SER A 35 5.27 11.43 7.53
CA SER A 35 5.37 11.84 6.13
C SER A 35 4.38 11.09 5.24
N CYS A 36 4.08 9.83 5.57
CA CYS A 36 3.07 9.03 4.88
C CYS A 36 1.63 9.38 5.28
N GLY A 37 1.39 10.35 6.16
CA GLY A 37 0.05 10.79 6.53
C GLY A 37 -0.57 10.05 7.71
N PHE A 38 0.22 9.35 8.53
CA PHE A 38 -0.25 8.81 9.80
C PHE A 38 -0.08 9.80 10.94
N ALA A 39 -1.08 9.91 11.82
CA ALA A 39 -0.93 10.55 13.13
C ALA A 39 -0.97 9.47 14.22
N ILE A 40 0.17 9.27 14.90
CA ILE A 40 0.37 8.16 15.83
C ILE A 40 0.97 8.70 17.14
N GLU A 41 0.34 8.33 18.25
CA GLU A 41 0.76 8.70 19.60
C GLU A 41 1.22 7.45 20.37
N ASP A 42 2.15 7.63 21.30
CA ASP A 42 2.52 6.59 22.26
C ASP A 42 1.34 6.34 23.23
N PHE A 43 1.01 5.07 23.47
CA PHE A 43 -0.08 4.65 24.36
C PHE A 43 0.43 3.83 25.57
N GLY A 44 1.75 3.75 25.75
CA GLY A 44 2.39 3.02 26.85
C GLY A 44 2.52 1.52 26.59
N GLY A 45 3.46 0.87 27.28
CA GLY A 45 3.62 -0.60 27.23
C GLY A 45 3.82 -1.16 25.81
N ASN A 46 4.69 -0.52 25.02
CA ASN A 46 4.92 -0.81 23.58
C ASN A 46 3.67 -0.69 22.70
N SER A 47 2.65 0.04 23.14
CA SER A 47 1.44 0.27 22.37
C SER A 47 1.44 1.64 21.73
N VAL A 48 0.81 1.74 20.57
CA VAL A 48 0.64 2.99 19.83
C VAL A 48 -0.83 3.21 19.53
N SER A 49 -1.27 4.47 19.53
CA SER A 49 -2.62 4.90 19.19
C SER A 49 -2.59 5.67 17.87
N ILE A 50 -3.23 5.11 16.84
CA ILE A 50 -3.37 5.73 15.52
C ILE A 50 -4.66 6.55 15.49
N ARG A 51 -4.54 7.86 15.22
CA ARG A 51 -5.67 8.79 15.09
C ARG A 51 -6.00 9.14 13.65
N GLU A 52 -4.99 9.23 12.80
CA GLU A 52 -5.14 9.57 11.39
C GLU A 52 -4.37 8.60 10.50
N VAL A 53 -4.92 8.35 9.32
CA VAL A 53 -4.34 7.48 8.28
C VAL A 53 -4.42 8.18 6.93
N PRO A 54 -3.53 7.90 5.97
CA PRO A 54 -3.61 8.53 4.66
C PRO A 54 -4.94 8.23 3.92
N MET A 55 -5.55 9.25 3.33
CA MET A 55 -6.88 9.22 2.69
C MET A 55 -6.95 8.29 1.47
N LEU A 56 -5.81 8.06 0.80
CA LEU A 56 -5.69 7.12 -0.34
C LEU A 56 -6.01 5.66 0.03
N LEU A 57 -6.21 5.36 1.32
CA LEU A 57 -6.40 4.01 1.82
C LEU A 57 -7.83 3.45 1.75
N GLY A 58 -8.85 4.24 1.37
CA GLY A 58 -10.23 3.73 1.22
C GLY A 58 -10.82 3.16 2.53
N LYS A 59 -11.15 1.86 2.56
CA LYS A 59 -11.52 1.11 3.79
C LYS A 59 -10.37 0.19 4.22
N PRO A 60 -9.27 0.71 4.76
CA PRO A 60 -8.11 -0.11 5.05
C PRO A 60 -8.30 -0.95 6.30
N ASP A 61 -7.77 -2.17 6.25
CA ASP A 61 -7.21 -2.82 7.44
C ASP A 61 -5.98 -2.01 7.89
N VAL A 62 -6.23 -0.97 8.70
CA VAL A 62 -5.20 -0.05 9.22
C VAL A 62 -4.13 -0.82 9.99
N LYS A 63 -4.54 -1.82 10.77
CA LYS A 63 -3.63 -2.65 11.56
C LYS A 63 -2.69 -3.43 10.66
N GLY A 64 -3.22 -4.14 9.67
CA GLY A 64 -2.42 -4.88 8.69
C GLY A 64 -1.44 -3.99 7.94
N LEU A 65 -1.90 -2.82 7.47
CA LEU A 65 -1.01 -1.87 6.80
C LEU A 65 0.11 -1.37 7.71
N PHE A 66 -0.17 -1.09 8.98
CA PHE A 66 0.84 -0.64 9.94
C PHE A 66 1.95 -1.70 10.09
N TYR A 67 1.59 -2.98 10.28
CA TYR A 67 2.57 -4.06 10.35
C TYR A 67 3.33 -4.27 9.04
N ASP A 68 2.64 -4.21 7.89
CA ASP A 68 3.28 -4.30 6.57
C ASP A 68 4.37 -3.22 6.42
N ILE A 69 4.11 -1.99 6.88
CA ILE A 69 5.10 -0.91 6.85
C ILE A 69 6.30 -1.23 7.76
N ILE A 70 6.05 -1.71 8.98
CA ILE A 70 7.12 -2.12 9.91
C ILE A 70 7.99 -3.23 9.30
N GLU A 71 7.39 -4.28 8.74
CA GLU A 71 8.15 -5.37 8.09
C GLU A 71 9.03 -4.86 6.95
N ASN A 72 8.51 -3.94 6.13
CA ASN A 72 9.30 -3.35 5.05
C ASN A 72 10.44 -2.47 5.58
N LEU A 73 10.24 -1.74 6.68
CA LEU A 73 11.30 -0.99 7.35
C LEU A 73 12.40 -1.92 7.87
N LYS A 74 12.06 -3.08 8.43
CA LYS A 74 13.03 -4.10 8.84
C LYS A 74 13.90 -4.56 7.67
N VAL A 75 13.28 -4.85 6.52
CA VAL A 75 13.99 -5.28 5.30
C VAL A 75 14.90 -4.18 4.74
N LEU A 76 14.47 -2.91 4.82
CA LEU A 76 15.25 -1.78 4.33
C LEU A 76 16.49 -1.47 5.19
N GLY A 77 16.44 -1.83 6.48
CA GLY A 77 17.49 -1.57 7.46
C GLY A 77 17.59 -0.09 7.88
N THR A 78 18.51 0.18 8.81
CA THR A 78 18.67 1.50 9.46
C THR A 78 19.45 2.51 8.60
N GLY A 79 20.24 2.06 7.62
CA GLY A 79 21.17 2.93 6.86
C GLY A 79 20.56 3.74 5.70
N ARG A 80 19.24 3.70 5.47
CA ARG A 80 18.59 4.44 4.38
C ARG A 80 18.00 5.76 4.86
N THR A 81 18.05 6.79 4.01
CA THR A 81 17.43 8.08 4.29
C THR A 81 15.91 7.97 4.43
N VAL A 82 15.33 8.93 5.15
CA VAL A 82 13.87 9.06 5.32
C VAL A 82 13.16 9.11 3.97
N ASP A 83 13.72 9.81 2.98
CA ASP A 83 13.11 9.92 1.65
C ASP A 83 13.07 8.56 0.90
N VAL A 84 14.11 7.74 1.00
CA VAL A 84 14.14 6.39 0.39
C VAL A 84 13.12 5.46 1.06
N LYS A 85 12.99 5.55 2.38
CA LYS A 85 11.98 4.78 3.13
C LYS A 85 10.57 5.28 2.79
N TYR A 86 10.38 6.58 2.71
CA TYR A 86 9.12 7.23 2.31
C TYR A 86 8.68 6.79 0.91
N ASP A 87 9.51 6.89 -0.13
CA ASP A 87 9.12 6.51 -1.49
C ASP A 87 8.71 5.04 -1.57
N LYS A 88 9.42 4.18 -0.84
CA LYS A 88 9.10 2.76 -0.76
C LYS A 88 7.76 2.55 -0.06
N ILE A 89 7.49 3.23 1.05
CA ILE A 89 6.26 3.08 1.83
C ILE A 89 5.06 3.77 1.18
N ALA A 90 5.25 4.90 0.50
CA ALA A 90 4.23 5.53 -0.32
C ALA A 90 3.76 4.55 -1.42
N SER A 91 4.69 3.80 -2.03
CA SER A 91 4.32 2.72 -2.97
C SER A 91 3.56 1.55 -2.30
N LEU A 92 3.72 1.34 -0.99
CA LEU A 92 3.00 0.35 -0.19
C LEU A 92 1.62 0.84 0.27
N ALA A 93 1.46 2.12 0.60
CA ALA A 93 0.15 2.72 0.88
C ALA A 93 -0.75 2.65 -0.38
N CYS A 94 -0.17 2.71 -1.57
CA CYS A 94 -0.86 2.40 -2.83
C CYS A 94 -1.26 0.91 -2.99
N LYS A 95 -0.87 0.01 -2.08
CA LYS A 95 -1.35 -1.40 -2.04
C LYS A 95 -2.65 -1.59 -1.26
N ALA A 96 -3.38 -0.52 -0.95
CA ALA A 96 -4.81 -0.60 -0.60
C ALA A 96 -5.68 -1.09 -1.77
N ALA A 97 -5.08 -1.29 -2.96
CA ALA A 97 -5.70 -1.94 -4.10
C ALA A 97 -6.13 -3.39 -3.80
N VAL A 98 -7.18 -3.81 -4.50
CA VAL A 98 -7.68 -5.19 -4.60
C VAL A 98 -6.56 -6.22 -4.43
N LYS A 99 -6.61 -6.97 -3.33
CA LYS A 99 -5.60 -7.98 -3.00
C LYS A 99 -5.94 -9.31 -3.68
N ALA A 100 -4.94 -10.18 -3.77
CA ALA A 100 -5.16 -11.57 -4.15
C ALA A 100 -6.26 -12.18 -3.26
N ASN A 101 -7.18 -12.94 -3.86
CA ASN A 101 -8.36 -13.54 -3.23
C ASN A 101 -9.47 -12.57 -2.75
N ASN A 102 -9.43 -11.28 -3.09
CA ASN A 102 -10.61 -10.44 -2.96
C ASN A 102 -11.63 -10.79 -4.06
N ARG A 103 -12.87 -11.10 -3.66
CA ARG A 103 -13.98 -11.21 -4.60
C ARG A 103 -14.46 -9.81 -4.93
N LEU A 104 -14.43 -9.47 -6.21
CA LEU A 104 -14.98 -8.22 -6.71
C LEU A 104 -16.36 -8.44 -7.30
N SER A 105 -17.25 -7.47 -7.08
CA SER A 105 -18.47 -7.31 -7.86
C SER A 105 -18.14 -6.77 -9.25
N ASP A 106 -19.06 -6.95 -10.21
CA ASP A 106 -18.89 -6.45 -11.58
C ASP A 106 -18.64 -4.93 -11.61
N LYS A 107 -19.33 -4.17 -10.74
CA LYS A 107 -19.15 -2.72 -10.60
C LYS A 107 -17.75 -2.34 -10.12
N GLU A 108 -17.18 -3.10 -9.19
CA GLU A 108 -15.81 -2.85 -8.70
C GLU A 108 -14.78 -3.19 -9.78
N MET A 109 -15.02 -4.23 -10.59
CA MET A 109 -14.17 -4.58 -11.72
C MET A 109 -14.19 -3.50 -12.80
N GLU A 110 -15.37 -2.99 -13.16
CA GLU A 110 -15.52 -1.89 -14.13
C GLU A 110 -14.81 -0.61 -13.67
N ALA A 111 -15.01 -0.22 -12.40
CA ALA A 111 -14.36 0.94 -11.82
C ALA A 111 -12.83 0.82 -11.87
N LEU A 112 -12.28 -0.36 -11.52
CA LEU A 112 -10.84 -0.59 -11.54
C LEU A 112 -10.24 -0.51 -12.94
N ILE A 113 -10.97 -0.98 -13.96
CA ILE A 113 -10.55 -0.84 -15.36
C ILE A 113 -10.59 0.63 -15.80
N GLU A 114 -11.63 1.38 -15.41
CA GLU A 114 -11.76 2.78 -15.77
C GLU A 114 -10.66 3.64 -15.12
N ASP A 115 -10.38 3.42 -13.83
CA ASP A 115 -9.27 4.08 -13.12
C ASP A 115 -7.91 3.83 -13.81
N LEU A 116 -7.68 2.59 -14.24
CA LEU A 116 -6.45 2.18 -14.93
C LEU A 116 -6.23 2.97 -16.24
N ARG A 117 -7.29 3.45 -16.90
CA ARG A 117 -7.19 4.24 -18.15
C ARG A 117 -6.57 5.62 -17.95
N TYR A 118 -6.68 6.18 -16.75
CA TYR A 118 -6.14 7.50 -16.43
C TYR A 118 -4.68 7.45 -15.92
N ILE A 119 -4.13 6.26 -15.73
CA ILE A 119 -2.74 6.07 -15.29
C ILE A 119 -1.79 6.21 -16.47
N LYS A 120 -0.72 6.99 -16.30
CA LYS A 120 0.28 7.28 -17.34
C LYS A 120 1.02 6.02 -17.83
N GLU A 121 1.34 5.09 -16.94
CA GLU A 121 2.02 3.82 -17.27
C GLU A 121 1.24 2.63 -16.67
N PRO A 122 0.17 2.17 -17.35
CA PRO A 122 -0.76 1.19 -16.78
C PRO A 122 -0.34 -0.27 -17.01
N PHE A 123 0.78 -0.52 -17.70
CA PHE A 123 1.20 -1.87 -18.14
C PHE A 123 2.20 -2.55 -17.20
N THR A 124 2.80 -1.78 -16.29
CA THR A 124 3.85 -2.26 -15.38
C THR A 124 3.55 -1.74 -13.98
N CYS A 125 3.53 -2.62 -12.99
CA CYS A 125 3.39 -2.19 -11.60
C CYS A 125 4.68 -1.53 -11.09
N PRO A 126 4.66 -0.79 -9.97
CA PRO A 126 5.86 -0.14 -9.41
C PRO A 126 7.04 -1.09 -9.07
N HIS A 127 6.80 -2.41 -9.10
CA HIS A 127 7.79 -3.46 -8.85
C HIS A 127 8.21 -4.22 -10.12
N GLY A 128 7.79 -3.76 -11.31
CA GLY A 128 8.18 -4.36 -12.60
C GLY A 128 7.33 -5.54 -13.08
N ARG A 129 6.24 -5.90 -12.39
CA ARG A 129 5.33 -6.97 -12.85
C ARG A 129 4.36 -6.43 -13.91
N PRO A 130 4.06 -7.20 -14.98
CA PRO A 130 3.00 -6.84 -15.91
C PRO A 130 1.65 -6.76 -15.20
N THR A 131 0.89 -5.70 -15.44
CA THR A 131 -0.48 -5.49 -14.90
C THR A 131 -1.55 -5.88 -15.90
N ILE A 132 -1.23 -5.87 -17.20
CA ILE A 132 -2.14 -6.26 -18.28
C ILE A 132 -1.44 -7.28 -19.18
N ILE A 133 -2.13 -8.37 -19.51
CA ILE A 133 -1.72 -9.33 -20.54
C ILE A 133 -2.78 -9.29 -21.64
N LYS A 134 -2.36 -9.02 -22.88
CA LYS A 134 -3.24 -9.06 -24.05
C LYS A 134 -3.01 -10.37 -24.81
N ILE A 135 -4.08 -11.14 -24.99
CA ILE A 135 -4.09 -12.30 -25.88
C ILE A 135 -4.91 -11.93 -27.11
N GLY A 136 -4.26 -11.91 -28.29
CA GLY A 136 -4.95 -11.61 -29.55
C GLY A 136 -5.80 -12.79 -30.03
N LEU A 137 -6.78 -12.53 -30.92
CA LEU A 137 -7.63 -13.59 -31.48
C LEU A 137 -6.80 -14.67 -32.20
N GLN A 138 -5.87 -14.28 -33.07
CA GLN A 138 -4.98 -15.22 -33.76
C GLN A 138 -4.11 -16.03 -32.80
N GLU A 139 -3.60 -15.39 -31.74
CA GLU A 139 -2.80 -16.08 -30.72
C GLU A 139 -3.65 -17.12 -29.99
N LEU A 140 -4.90 -16.76 -29.66
CA LEU A 140 -5.87 -17.67 -29.06
C LEU A 140 -6.15 -18.85 -30.00
N GLU A 141 -6.45 -18.57 -31.27
CA GLU A 141 -6.69 -19.60 -32.30
C GLU A 141 -5.51 -20.55 -32.45
N LYS A 142 -4.27 -20.03 -32.46
CA LYS A 142 -3.05 -20.83 -32.52
C LYS A 142 -2.88 -21.71 -31.29
N ARG A 143 -3.13 -21.19 -30.07
CA ARG A 143 -3.08 -21.97 -28.82
C ARG A 143 -4.10 -23.12 -28.81
N PHE A 144 -5.25 -22.93 -29.44
CA PHE A 144 -6.26 -23.97 -29.66
C PHE A 144 -6.07 -24.78 -30.96
N LYS A 145 -4.93 -24.60 -31.66
CA LYS A 145 -4.60 -25.31 -32.92
C LYS A 145 -5.65 -25.15 -34.03
N ARG A 146 -6.38 -24.03 -34.03
CA ARG A 146 -7.36 -23.69 -35.09
C ARG A 146 -6.68 -23.14 -36.36
N ILE A 147 -5.48 -22.58 -36.20
CA ILE A 147 -4.60 -22.09 -37.27
C ILE A 147 -3.14 -22.47 -36.92
N GLN A 148 -2.22 -22.47 -37.91
CA GLN A 148 -0.80 -22.81 -37.73
C GLN A 148 0.07 -21.55 -37.59
#